data_AF-A0A1Z1M1Z3-F1
#
_entry.id   AF-A0A1Z1M1Z3-F1
#
_cell.length_a   1.000
_cell.length_b   1.000
_cell.length_c   1.000
_cell.angle_alpha   90.00
_cell.angle_beta   90.00
_cell.angle_gamma   90.00
#
_symmetry.space_group_name_H-M   'P 1'
#
loop_
_entity.id
_entity.type
_entity.pdbx_description
1 polymer ?
#
loop_
_entity_poly.entity_id
_entity_poly.type
_entity_poly.pdbx_seq_one_letter_code
_entity_poly.pdbx_strand_id
1 'polypeptide(L)'
;MSQTSSSTKNNQIILRNRNRNKKYKIAIKKATKSYLLVLSSNNPQNLKICLDNLSLVYQKIDKAVKRKVLHKNTAARRKRRLARMLK
;
A
#
# COMPACT_ATOMS: atom_id res chain seq x y z
N MET A 1 0.98 -40.34 19.21
CA MET A 1 1.47 -38.99 19.55
C MET A 1 1.18 -38.06 18.39
N SER A 2 0.32 -37.05 18.56
CA SER A 2 -0.05 -36.17 17.44
C SER A 2 1.02 -35.10 17.21
N GLN A 3 1.58 -35.08 16.00
CA GLN A 3 2.54 -34.07 15.50
C GLN A 3 1.87 -32.69 15.23
N THR A 4 0.74 -32.36 15.87
CA THR A 4 -0.21 -31.35 15.37
C THR A 4 -0.19 -29.99 16.08
N SER A 5 0.52 -29.82 17.20
CA SER A 5 0.52 -28.57 17.98
C SER A 5 1.31 -27.43 17.31
N SER A 6 2.48 -27.74 16.74
CA SER A 6 3.34 -26.78 16.03
C SER A 6 2.70 -26.26 14.73
N SER A 7 2.06 -27.16 13.97
CA SER A 7 1.31 -26.84 12.75
C SER A 7 0.14 -25.90 13.04
N THR A 8 -0.66 -26.20 14.07
CA THR A 8 -1.78 -25.36 14.50
C THR A 8 -1.32 -23.96 14.93
N LYS A 9 -0.23 -23.89 15.70
CA LYS A 9 0.38 -22.60 16.11
C LYS A 9 0.88 -21.80 14.90
N ASN A 10 1.57 -22.44 13.96
CA ASN A 10 2.05 -21.79 12.74
C ASN A 10 0.89 -21.22 11.91
N ASN A 11 -0.21 -21.97 11.76
CA ASN A 11 -1.41 -21.50 11.07
C ASN A 11 -1.99 -20.23 11.71
N GLN A 12 -2.10 -20.18 13.05
CA GLN A 12 -2.57 -18.99 13.75
C GLN A 12 -1.65 -17.77 13.52
N ILE A 13 -0.32 -17.97 13.55
CA ILE A 13 0.66 -16.92 13.28
C ILE A 13 0.53 -16.39 11.84
N ILE A 14 0.39 -17.29 10.86
CA ILE A 14 0.19 -16.95 9.44
C ILE A 14 -1.08 -16.12 9.25
N LEU A 15 -2.20 -16.54 9.84
CA LEU A 15 -3.48 -15.82 9.75
C LEU A 15 -3.37 -14.42 10.35
N ARG A 16 -2.75 -14.29 11.53
CA ARG A 16 -2.49 -13.00 12.18
C ARG A 16 -1.63 -12.09 11.29
N ASN A 17 -0.54 -12.62 10.73
CA ASN A 17 0.36 -11.87 9.85
C ASN A 17 -0.34 -11.45 8.55
N ARG A 18 -1.13 -12.34 7.95
CA ARG A 18 -1.96 -12.05 6.76
C ARG A 18 -2.92 -10.90 7.03
N ASN A 19 -3.63 -10.91 8.16
CA ASN A 19 -4.57 -9.85 8.53
C ASN A 19 -3.86 -8.50 8.74
N ARG A 20 -2.71 -8.50 9.41
CA ARG A 20 -1.88 -7.29 9.58
C ARG A 20 -1.42 -6.74 8.22
N ASN A 21 -0.90 -7.59 7.34
CA ASN A 21 -0.44 -7.21 6.01
C ASN A 21 -1.58 -6.70 5.11
N LYS A 22 -2.78 -7.30 5.23
CA LYS A 22 -3.98 -6.88 4.49
C LYS A 22 -4.35 -5.43 4.78
N LYS A 23 -4.24 -4.98 6.04
CA LYS A 23 -4.52 -3.57 6.43
C LYS A 23 -3.65 -2.57 5.65
N TYR A 24 -2.34 -2.79 5.58
CA TYR A 24 -1.42 -1.93 4.81
C TYR A 24 -1.71 -1.97 3.31
N LYS A 25 -1.93 -3.17 2.74
CA LYS A 25 -2.24 -3.33 1.32
C LYS A 25 -3.53 -2.61 0.92
N ILE A 26 -4.58 -2.71 1.75
CA ILE A 26 -5.85 -2.01 1.54
C ILE A 26 -5.66 -0.49 1.65
N ALA A 27 -4.92 -0.01 2.67
CA ALA A 27 -4.68 1.42 2.85
C ALA A 27 -3.97 2.03 1.62
N ILE A 28 -2.96 1.34 1.07
CA ILE A 28 -2.30 1.77 -0.17
C ILE A 28 -3.30 1.77 -1.34
N LYS A 29 -4.07 0.69 -1.52
CA LYS A 29 -5.07 0.59 -2.61
C LYS A 29 -6.08 1.74 -2.55
N LYS A 30 -6.61 2.05 -1.36
CA LYS A 30 -7.57 3.15 -1.15
C LYS A 30 -6.96 4.49 -1.53
N ALA A 31 -5.78 4.83 -0.98
CA ALA A 31 -5.11 6.09 -1.28
C ALA A 31 -4.78 6.22 -2.77
N THR A 32 -4.31 5.14 -3.41
CA THR A 32 -4.03 5.13 -4.85
C THR A 32 -5.31 5.32 -5.68
N LYS A 33 -6.43 4.71 -5.28
CA LYS A 33 -7.72 4.90 -5.96
C LYS A 33 -8.16 6.37 -5.89
N SER A 34 -8.07 7.00 -4.72
CA SER A 34 -8.39 8.42 -4.54
C SER A 34 -7.53 9.32 -5.42
N TYR A 35 -6.21 9.07 -5.48
CA TYR A 35 -5.31 9.79 -6.37
C TYR A 35 -5.71 9.66 -7.84
N LEU A 36 -5.98 8.44 -8.32
CA LEU A 36 -6.34 8.20 -9.72
C LEU A 36 -7.68 8.85 -10.10
N LEU A 37 -8.63 8.91 -9.17
CA LEU A 37 -9.94 9.54 -9.40
C LEU A 37 -9.78 11.05 -9.61
N VAL A 38 -8.95 11.69 -8.78
CA VAL A 38 -8.63 13.12 -8.95
C VAL A 38 -7.87 13.36 -10.25
N LEU A 39 -6.90 12.50 -10.57
CA LEU A 39 -6.15 12.59 -11.83
C LEU A 39 -7.06 12.51 -13.06
N SER A 40 -8.07 11.63 -13.05
CA SER A 40 -9.01 11.50 -14.18
C SER A 40 -9.94 12.69 -14.37
N SER A 41 -10.09 13.57 -13.37
CA SER A 41 -11.02 14.71 -13.45
C SER A 41 -10.51 15.87 -14.31
N ASN A 42 -9.25 15.86 -14.78
CA ASN A 42 -8.63 16.83 -15.70
C ASN A 42 -8.87 18.34 -15.38
N ASN A 43 -9.19 18.66 -14.14
CA ASN A 43 -9.42 20.04 -13.71
C ASN A 43 -8.10 20.68 -13.26
N PRO A 44 -7.66 21.80 -13.87
CA PRO A 44 -6.40 22.46 -13.53
C PRO A 44 -6.35 22.97 -12.08
N GLN A 45 -7.52 23.30 -11.50
CA GLN A 45 -7.62 23.70 -10.09
C GLN A 45 -7.33 22.55 -9.09
N ASN A 46 -7.39 21.29 -9.54
CA ASN A 46 -7.19 20.12 -8.69
C ASN A 46 -5.72 19.72 -8.51
N LEU A 47 -4.76 20.45 -9.10
CA LEU A 47 -3.34 20.13 -9.02
C LEU A 47 -2.87 19.98 -7.56
N LYS A 48 -3.28 20.90 -6.68
CA LYS A 48 -2.92 20.87 -5.26
C LYS A 48 -3.42 19.60 -4.57
N ILE A 49 -4.70 19.27 -4.77
CA ILE A 49 -5.34 18.07 -4.24
C ILE A 49 -4.65 16.80 -4.76
N CYS A 50 -4.22 16.81 -6.02
CA CYS A 50 -3.52 15.69 -6.63
C CYS A 50 -2.14 15.47 -5.99
N LEU A 51 -1.38 16.54 -5.75
CA LEU A 51 -0.09 16.49 -5.03
C LEU A 51 -0.25 16.03 -3.58
N ASP A 52 -1.27 16.50 -2.87
CA ASP A 52 -1.55 16.09 -1.50
C ASP A 52 -1.92 14.59 -1.44
N ASN A 53 -2.73 14.12 -2.38
CA ASN A 53 -3.04 12.70 -2.51
C ASN A 53 -1.80 11.86 -2.87
N LEU A 54 -0.92 12.36 -3.73
CA LEU A 54 0.35 11.68 -4.06
C LEU A 54 1.24 11.56 -2.82
N SER A 55 1.36 12.63 -2.03
CA SER A 55 2.08 12.65 -0.76
C SER A 55 1.52 11.61 0.22
N LEU A 56 0.19 11.54 0.34
CA LEU A 56 -0.49 10.53 1.16
C LEU A 56 -0.16 9.11 0.70
N VAL A 57 -0.22 8.84 -0.61
CA VAL A 57 0.13 7.52 -1.17
C VAL A 57 1.57 7.16 -0.84
N TYR A 58 2.51 8.08 -0.98
CA TYR A 58 3.93 7.86 -0.67
C TYR A 58 4.11 7.53 0.80
N GLN A 59 3.46 8.29 1.69
CA GLN A 59 3.49 8.04 3.12
C GLN A 59 2.99 6.62 3.47
N LYS A 60 1.90 6.15 2.84
CA LYS A 60 1.38 4.79 3.08
C LYS A 60 2.30 3.70 2.53
N ILE A 61 2.91 3.92 1.36
CA ILE A 61 3.88 2.99 0.77
C ILE A 61 5.11 2.85 1.68
N ASP A 62 5.66 3.95 2.17
CA ASP A 62 6.87 3.93 3.00
C ASP A 62 6.62 3.32 4.37
N LYS A 63 5.46 3.60 4.97
CA LYS A 63 5.01 2.91 6.18
C LYS A 63 4.93 1.38 5.98
N ALA A 64 4.47 0.92 4.81
CA ALA A 64 4.43 -0.51 4.49
C ALA A 64 5.83 -1.12 4.27
N VAL A 65 6.78 -0.36 3.73
CA VAL A 65 8.19 -0.79 3.60
C VAL A 65 8.84 -0.91 4.97
N LYS A 66 8.70 0.11 5.84
CA LYS A 66 9.23 0.08 7.22
C LYS A 66 8.70 -1.13 8.00
N ARG A 67 7.46 -1.53 7.76
CA ARG A 67 6.80 -2.69 8.39
C ARG A 67 7.08 -4.01 7.67
N LYS A 68 7.99 -4.05 6.69
CA LYS A 68 8.38 -5.22 5.89
C LYS A 68 7.20 -5.89 5.16
N VAL A 69 6.13 -5.15 4.88
CA VAL A 69 4.96 -5.65 4.11
C VAL A 69 5.21 -5.59 2.60
N LEU A 70 6.01 -4.61 2.17
CA LEU A 70 6.47 -4.46 0.78
C LEU A 70 7.99 -4.43 0.73
N HIS A 71 8.55 -5.08 -0.30
CA HIS A 71 9.96 -4.94 -0.60
C HIS A 71 10.27 -3.52 -1.14
N LYS A 72 11.45 -3.00 -0.79
CA LYS A 72 11.91 -1.65 -1.18
C LYS A 72 11.82 -1.40 -2.69
N ASN A 73 12.19 -2.39 -3.51
CA ASN A 73 12.14 -2.24 -4.97
C ASN A 73 10.71 -2.17 -5.49
N THR A 74 9.79 -2.92 -4.89
CA THR A 74 8.36 -2.87 -5.26
C THR A 74 7.76 -1.51 -4.91
N ALA A 75 8.14 -0.94 -3.77
CA ALA A 75 7.74 0.41 -3.39
C ALA A 75 8.29 1.47 -4.36
N ALA A 76 9.58 1.40 -4.70
CA ALA A 76 10.21 2.31 -5.65
C ALA A 76 9.53 2.26 -7.03
N ARG A 77 9.25 1.07 -7.56
CA ARG A 77 8.53 0.90 -8.84
C ARG A 77 7.13 1.52 -8.80
N ARG A 78 6.40 1.33 -7.70
CA ARG A 78 5.05 1.92 -7.53
C ARG A 78 5.10 3.43 -7.48
N LYS A 79 6.02 4.01 -6.72
CA LYS A 79 6.22 5.47 -6.65
C LYS A 79 6.56 6.07 -8.00
N ARG A 80 7.52 5.47 -8.71
CA ARG A 80 7.92 5.87 -10.08
C ARG A 80 6.72 5.88 -11.03
N ARG A 81 5.90 4.84 -11.01
CA ARG A 81 4.71 4.75 -11.88
C ARG A 81 3.74 5.89 -11.60
N LEU A 82 3.42 6.17 -10.34
CA LEU A 82 2.47 7.23 -9.98
C LEU A 82 2.98 8.63 -10.36
N ALA A 83 4.27 8.90 -10.14
CA ALA A 83 4.89 10.17 -10.55
C ALA A 83 4.84 10.37 -12.07
N ARG A 84 5.06 9.30 -12.84
CA ARG A 84 4.97 9.34 -14.32
C ARG A 84 3.56 9.60 -14.84
N MET A 85 2.52 9.38 -14.03
CA MET A 85 1.13 9.66 -14.43
C MET A 85 0.73 11.11 -14.18
N LEU A 86 1.52 11.86 -13.41
CA LEU A 86 1.30 13.29 -13.14
C LEU A 86 2.02 14.19 -14.16
N LYS A 87 3.05 13.67 -14.82
CA LYS A 87 3.73 14.30 -15.96
C LYS A 87 2.98 13.96 -17.24
#